data_AF-A0AB73RK27-F1
#
_entry.id   AF-A0AB73RK27-F1
#
_cell.length_a   1.000
_cell.length_b   1.000
_cell.length_c   1.000
_cell.angle_alpha   90.00
_cell.angle_beta   90.00
_cell.angle_gamma   90.00
#
_symmetry.space_group_name_H-M   'P 1'
#
loop_
_entity.id
_entity.type
_entity.pdbx_description
1 polymer ?
#
loop_
_entity_poly.entity_id
_entity_poly.type
_entity_poly.pdbx_seq_one_letter_code
_entity_poly.pdbx_strand_id
1 'polypeptide(L)'
;MAEVGTDGFVWNKSIQNVKETLQKFESSPSSRERVNKVKETKKLDKERNNSKNTGNPSKKPKSQLKKVFDVADNYTLHNRVYTNHILERHGSNTNNPAFANKSKFNSDFDIRAGIDSTLKGNGVLVKQNTFGREGYIFEQTFRQPIGIKANGRPVSTLKVVIDKNGNVITAFPKK
;
A
#
# COMPACT_ATOMS: atom_id res chain seq x y z
N MET A 1 36.59 -39.79 43.68
CA MET A 1 36.08 -38.40 43.72
C MET A 1 36.47 -37.68 42.43
N ALA A 2 35.49 -37.37 41.58
CA ALA A 2 35.38 -36.12 40.82
C ALA A 2 33.99 -36.13 40.14
N GLU A 3 33.29 -35.04 40.28
CA GLU A 3 31.88 -34.78 39.96
C GLU A 3 31.75 -34.11 38.57
N VAL A 4 30.55 -34.23 37.98
CA VAL A 4 29.87 -33.33 37.01
C VAL A 4 30.51 -33.05 35.63
N GLY A 5 29.78 -32.89 34.52
CA GLY A 5 28.34 -32.83 34.28
C GLY A 5 28.04 -32.52 32.80
N THR A 6 26.95 -33.13 32.30
CA THR A 6 25.98 -32.65 31.30
C THR A 6 26.45 -31.78 30.11
N ASP A 7 26.57 -32.41 28.95
CA ASP A 7 26.59 -31.75 27.64
C ASP A 7 25.15 -31.44 27.20
N GLY A 8 24.65 -30.28 27.65
CA GLY A 8 23.36 -29.76 27.21
C GLY A 8 23.42 -29.33 25.74
N PHE A 9 22.65 -30.03 24.90
CA PHE A 9 22.37 -29.68 23.51
C PHE A 9 21.70 -28.29 23.44
N VAL A 10 22.45 -27.24 23.07
CA VAL A 10 21.91 -25.88 22.88
C VAL A 10 21.25 -25.79 21.51
N TRP A 11 19.92 -25.86 21.46
CA TRP A 11 19.16 -25.52 20.26
C TRP A 11 19.21 -24.01 20.00
N ASN A 12 19.66 -23.70 18.79
CA ASN A 12 19.88 -22.38 18.25
C ASN A 12 18.59 -21.53 18.26
N LYS A 13 18.61 -20.38 18.93
CA LYS A 13 17.48 -19.43 19.13
C LYS A 13 16.99 -18.74 17.83
N SER A 14 17.49 -19.15 16.67
CA SER A 14 17.26 -18.49 15.37
C SER A 14 15.99 -18.98 14.65
N ILE A 15 15.49 -20.19 14.94
CA ILE A 15 14.37 -20.79 14.19
C ILE A 15 12.98 -20.42 14.75
N GLN A 16 12.90 -19.76 15.92
CA GLN A 16 11.59 -19.35 16.46
C GLN A 16 11.08 -18.03 15.87
N ASN A 17 11.97 -17.12 15.48
CA ASN A 17 11.57 -15.79 14.99
C ASN A 17 10.99 -15.80 13.56
N VAL A 18 11.33 -16.81 12.75
CA VAL A 18 10.78 -16.95 11.39
C VAL A 18 9.34 -17.48 11.38
N LYS A 19 8.95 -18.31 12.35
CA LYS A 19 7.55 -18.77 12.48
C LYS A 19 6.62 -17.66 12.97
N GLU A 20 7.03 -16.82 13.92
CA GLU A 20 6.22 -15.67 14.36
C GLU A 20 6.06 -14.59 13.27
N THR A 21 7.08 -14.42 12.40
CA THR A 21 7.00 -13.47 11.28
C THR A 21 6.04 -13.95 10.19
N LEU A 22 5.94 -15.27 9.97
CA LEU A 22 5.03 -15.86 8.98
C LEU A 22 3.58 -16.02 9.49
N GLN A 23 3.37 -16.32 10.78
CA GLN A 23 2.02 -16.46 11.36
C GLN A 23 1.25 -15.13 11.39
N LYS A 24 1.95 -13.99 11.33
CA LYS A 24 1.32 -12.67 11.37
C LYS A 24 0.67 -12.25 10.04
N PHE A 25 0.88 -13.03 8.97
CA PHE A 25 0.20 -12.85 7.68
C PHE A 25 -1.07 -13.70 7.54
N GLU A 26 -1.22 -14.80 8.30
CA GLU A 26 -2.38 -15.71 8.18
C GLU A 26 -3.58 -15.29 9.04
N SER A 27 -3.43 -14.30 9.91
CA SER A 27 -4.54 -13.78 10.72
C SER A 27 -5.20 -12.57 10.06
N SER A 28 -5.64 -12.69 8.80
CA SER A 28 -6.54 -11.70 8.21
C SER A 28 -7.91 -11.82 8.89
N PRO A 29 -8.40 -10.76 9.56
CA PRO A 29 -9.76 -10.77 10.04
C PRO A 29 -10.69 -10.67 8.83
N SER A 30 -11.36 -11.79 8.56
CA SER A 30 -12.61 -11.85 7.80
C SER A 30 -13.51 -10.66 8.17
N SER A 31 -13.79 -9.80 7.19
CA SER A 31 -14.85 -8.78 7.18
C SER A 31 -14.93 -7.81 8.38
N ARG A 32 -13.82 -7.43 9.00
CA ARG A 32 -13.84 -6.45 10.11
C ARG A 32 -13.81 -5.01 9.60
N GLU A 33 -14.99 -4.42 9.57
CA GLU A 33 -15.31 -3.00 9.73
C GLU A 33 -14.08 -2.05 9.78
N ARG A 34 -13.65 -1.57 8.60
CA ARG A 34 -12.64 -0.51 8.46
C ARG A 34 -13.21 0.85 8.87
N VAL A 35 -13.64 0.99 10.11
CA VAL A 35 -14.21 2.24 10.62
C VAL A 35 -13.18 2.90 11.54
N ASN A 36 -12.71 4.06 11.09
CA ASN A 36 -11.94 5.06 11.83
C ASN A 36 -10.42 4.88 11.96
N LYS A 37 -9.65 5.19 10.90
CA LYS A 37 -8.37 5.93 11.01
C LYS A 37 -7.87 6.55 9.68
N VAL A 38 -8.78 6.98 8.80
CA VAL A 38 -8.41 7.71 7.58
C VAL A 38 -8.08 9.15 7.96
N LYS A 39 -6.84 9.61 7.74
CA LYS A 39 -6.53 11.06 7.76
C LYS A 39 -6.99 11.66 6.44
N GLU A 40 -8.25 12.05 6.38
CA GLU A 40 -8.83 12.73 5.22
C GLU A 40 -8.31 14.19 5.17
N THR A 41 -7.40 14.49 4.23
CA THR A 41 -7.00 15.88 3.99
C THR A 41 -8.05 16.53 3.08
N LYS A 42 -8.93 17.34 3.70
CA LYS A 42 -9.95 18.14 3.01
C LYS A 42 -9.34 19.00 1.89
N LYS A 43 -9.76 18.76 0.66
CA LYS A 43 -9.94 19.80 -0.37
C LYS A 43 -11.30 19.54 -1.01
N LEU A 44 -12.34 19.92 -0.27
CA LEU A 44 -13.66 20.18 -0.82
C LEU A 44 -13.75 21.69 -1.05
N ASP A 45 -14.39 22.02 -2.16
CA ASP A 45 -14.84 23.34 -2.62
C ASP A 45 -13.83 24.20 -3.39
N LYS A 46 -14.09 24.36 -4.69
CA LYS A 46 -14.69 25.60 -5.21
C LYS A 46 -15.21 25.41 -6.64
N GLU A 47 -16.50 25.18 -6.77
CA GLU A 47 -17.20 25.58 -7.99
C GLU A 47 -18.50 26.28 -7.58
N ARG A 48 -18.57 27.56 -7.93
CA ARG A 48 -19.71 28.44 -7.69
C ARG A 48 -20.82 28.00 -8.63
N ASN A 49 -21.99 27.61 -8.12
CA ASN A 49 -23.24 27.79 -8.83
C ASN A 49 -24.38 28.01 -7.83
N ASN A 50 -25.00 29.18 -7.96
CA ASN A 50 -26.15 29.63 -7.20
C ASN A 50 -27.40 28.93 -7.75
N SER A 51 -27.97 28.00 -7.00
CA SER A 51 -29.38 27.62 -7.14
C SER A 51 -29.88 27.04 -5.83
N LYS A 52 -30.92 27.67 -5.27
CA LYS A 52 -31.62 27.25 -4.06
C LYS A 52 -32.18 25.84 -4.28
N ASN A 53 -31.73 24.86 -3.49
CA ASN A 53 -32.57 23.72 -3.16
C ASN A 53 -32.27 23.21 -1.74
N THR A 54 -33.31 23.23 -0.92
CA THR A 54 -33.35 22.76 0.47
C THR A 54 -33.16 21.24 0.53
N GLY A 55 -32.13 20.76 1.23
CA GLY A 55 -31.90 19.32 1.39
C GLY A 55 -30.80 18.94 2.39
N ASN A 56 -31.19 18.81 3.66
CA ASN A 56 -30.68 17.96 4.75
C ASN A 56 -29.15 17.64 4.83
N PRO A 57 -28.42 18.07 5.88
CA PRO A 57 -27.02 17.70 6.07
C PRO A 57 -26.89 16.26 6.61
N SER A 58 -25.76 15.61 6.32
CA SER A 58 -25.13 14.55 7.16
C SER A 58 -25.49 13.06 7.00
N LYS A 59 -25.25 12.40 5.83
CA LYS A 59 -25.04 10.91 5.77
C LYS A 59 -24.07 10.36 4.67
N LYS A 60 -23.37 11.19 3.89
CA LYS A 60 -22.69 10.74 2.65
C LYS A 60 -21.21 10.25 2.71
N PRO A 61 -20.33 10.61 3.66
CA PRO A 61 -18.89 10.28 3.53
C PRO A 61 -18.54 8.83 3.87
N LYS A 62 -19.21 8.23 4.86
CA LYS A 62 -18.93 6.84 5.30
C LYS A 62 -19.29 5.80 4.22
N SER A 63 -20.41 5.98 3.52
CA SER A 63 -20.87 5.05 2.49
C SER A 63 -20.03 5.12 1.22
N GLN A 64 -19.53 6.32 0.85
CA GLN A 64 -18.60 6.47 -0.27
C GLN A 64 -17.26 5.83 0.02
N LEU A 65 -16.67 6.06 1.20
CA LEU A 65 -15.41 5.42 1.60
C LEU A 65 -15.52 3.90 1.65
N LYS A 66 -16.64 3.36 2.15
CA LYS A 66 -16.87 1.91 2.15
C LYS A 66 -16.78 1.33 0.73
N LYS A 67 -17.43 1.96 -0.26
CA LYS A 67 -17.36 1.52 -1.66
C LYS A 67 -15.93 1.51 -2.21
N VAL A 68 -15.12 2.51 -1.84
CA VAL A 68 -13.71 2.56 -2.26
C VAL A 68 -12.93 1.37 -1.71
N PHE A 69 -13.14 1.02 -0.44
CA PHE A 69 -12.51 -0.16 0.15
C PHE A 69 -13.05 -1.47 -0.41
N ASP A 70 -14.37 -1.58 -0.65
CA ASP A 70 -14.97 -2.77 -1.27
C ASP A 70 -14.35 -3.04 -2.67
N VAL A 71 -14.09 -1.97 -3.45
CA VAL A 71 -13.38 -2.05 -4.74
C VAL A 71 -11.91 -2.48 -4.55
N ALA A 72 -11.22 -1.89 -3.57
CA ALA A 72 -9.82 -2.21 -3.30
C ALA A 72 -9.61 -3.62 -2.73
N ASP A 73 -10.57 -4.16 -1.96
CA ASP A 73 -10.51 -5.52 -1.42
C ASP A 73 -10.57 -6.59 -2.52
N ASN A 74 -11.17 -6.26 -3.65
CA ASN A 74 -11.32 -7.13 -4.83
C ASN A 74 -10.40 -6.71 -5.99
N TYR A 75 -9.27 -6.06 -5.70
CA TYR A 75 -8.38 -5.55 -6.74
C TYR A 75 -7.83 -6.67 -7.64
N THR A 76 -7.52 -6.31 -8.89
CA THR A 76 -6.79 -7.18 -9.81
C THR A 76 -5.45 -6.56 -10.18
N LEU A 77 -4.37 -7.34 -10.08
CA LEU A 77 -3.05 -6.96 -10.58
C LEU A 77 -2.70 -7.81 -11.80
N HIS A 78 -2.99 -7.28 -13.00
CA HIS A 78 -2.64 -7.94 -14.25
C HIS A 78 -1.12 -8.05 -14.40
N ASN A 79 -0.65 -9.22 -14.88
CA ASN A 79 0.77 -9.47 -15.08
C ASN A 79 1.42 -8.41 -15.97
N ARG A 80 0.75 -7.98 -17.05
CA ARG A 80 1.24 -6.92 -17.94
C ARG A 80 1.48 -5.58 -17.22
N VAL A 81 0.63 -5.20 -16.27
CA VAL A 81 0.84 -3.99 -15.47
C VAL A 81 2.03 -4.19 -14.53
N TYR A 82 2.12 -5.36 -13.91
CA TYR A 82 3.22 -5.66 -13.01
C TYR A 82 4.58 -5.65 -13.74
N THR A 83 4.72 -6.39 -14.83
CA THR A 83 5.99 -6.54 -15.54
C THR A 83 6.32 -5.32 -16.40
N ASN A 84 5.40 -4.89 -17.27
CA ASN A 84 5.65 -3.89 -18.32
C ASN A 84 5.33 -2.46 -17.87
N HIS A 85 5.09 -2.25 -16.57
CA HIS A 85 4.92 -0.90 -16.04
C HIS A 85 5.58 -0.79 -14.67
N ILE A 86 5.16 -1.58 -13.69
CA ILE A 86 5.66 -1.44 -12.32
C ILE A 86 7.14 -1.85 -12.27
N LEU A 87 7.48 -3.06 -12.69
CA LEU A 87 8.88 -3.51 -12.71
C LEU A 87 9.71 -2.74 -13.74
N GLU A 88 9.23 -2.57 -14.97
CA GLU A 88 9.98 -1.89 -16.02
C GLU A 88 10.33 -0.43 -15.69
N ARG A 89 9.48 0.28 -14.94
CA ARG A 89 9.69 1.72 -14.67
C ARG A 89 10.17 1.99 -13.25
N HIS A 90 9.81 1.13 -12.30
CA HIS A 90 10.03 1.32 -10.87
C HIS A 90 10.76 0.15 -10.21
N GLY A 91 11.05 -0.96 -10.89
CA GLY A 91 11.81 -2.07 -10.31
C GLY A 91 13.26 -1.68 -9.99
N SER A 92 13.89 -2.41 -9.07
CA SER A 92 15.26 -2.16 -8.61
C SER A 92 16.29 -2.18 -9.73
N ASN A 93 16.09 -3.04 -10.73
CA ASN A 93 17.02 -3.27 -11.83
C ASN A 93 16.69 -2.43 -13.08
N THR A 94 15.82 -1.42 -12.94
CA THR A 94 15.45 -0.56 -14.07
C THR A 94 16.60 0.38 -14.43
N ASN A 95 17.28 0.09 -15.54
CA ASN A 95 18.38 0.89 -16.06
C ASN A 95 18.05 1.66 -17.34
N ASN A 96 16.78 1.61 -17.81
CA ASN A 96 16.36 2.36 -18.99
C ASN A 96 16.40 3.88 -18.70
N PRO A 97 17.18 4.68 -19.45
CA PRO A 97 17.34 6.12 -19.22
C PRO A 97 16.01 6.89 -19.33
N ALA A 98 15.03 6.39 -20.09
CA ALA A 98 13.70 6.97 -20.17
C ALA A 98 12.97 7.02 -18.81
N PHE A 99 13.42 6.22 -17.83
CA PHE A 99 12.86 6.13 -16.49
C PHE A 99 13.84 6.54 -15.39
N ALA A 100 14.94 7.24 -15.72
CA ALA A 100 15.94 7.69 -14.76
C ALA A 100 15.33 8.63 -13.70
N ASN A 101 14.36 9.46 -14.08
CA ASN A 101 13.67 10.37 -13.17
C ASN A 101 12.62 9.69 -12.27
N LYS A 102 12.41 8.38 -12.39
CA LYS A 102 11.44 7.63 -11.59
C LYS A 102 12.09 7.13 -10.30
N SER A 103 11.30 7.05 -9.23
CA SER A 103 11.69 6.32 -8.03
C SER A 103 11.74 4.83 -8.29
N LYS A 104 12.62 4.12 -7.58
CA LYS A 104 12.88 2.69 -7.74
C LYS A 104 12.64 1.96 -6.43
N PHE A 105 12.04 0.79 -6.48
CA PHE A 105 11.93 -0.12 -5.35
C PHE A 105 13.32 -0.65 -4.98
N ASN A 106 13.52 -0.93 -3.69
CA ASN A 106 14.65 -1.74 -3.27
C ASN A 106 14.47 -3.18 -3.77
N SER A 107 15.57 -3.89 -4.00
CA SER A 107 15.53 -5.26 -4.54
C SER A 107 14.93 -6.28 -3.56
N ASP A 108 14.96 -5.99 -2.27
CA ASP A 108 14.44 -6.82 -1.18
C ASP A 108 12.98 -6.51 -0.81
N PHE A 109 12.40 -5.44 -1.39
CA PHE A 109 11.00 -5.10 -1.12
C PHE A 109 10.05 -5.97 -1.94
N ASP A 110 9.19 -6.74 -1.26
CA ASP A 110 8.10 -7.46 -1.92
C ASP A 110 7.00 -6.49 -2.37
N ILE A 111 7.06 -6.14 -3.66
CA ILE A 111 6.12 -5.20 -4.29
C ILE A 111 4.68 -5.72 -4.24
N ARG A 112 4.45 -7.04 -4.41
CA ARG A 112 3.09 -7.60 -4.45
C ARG A 112 2.47 -7.57 -3.05
N ALA A 113 3.21 -8.02 -2.05
CA ALA A 113 2.77 -7.92 -0.66
C ALA A 113 2.59 -6.46 -0.23
N GLY A 114 3.46 -5.55 -0.68
CA GLY A 114 3.34 -4.11 -0.45
C GLY A 114 2.05 -3.52 -1.03
N ILE A 115 1.70 -3.89 -2.27
CA ILE A 115 0.44 -3.49 -2.92
C ILE A 115 -0.75 -4.02 -2.13
N ASP A 116 -0.74 -5.32 -1.78
CA ASP A 116 -1.83 -5.95 -1.04
C ASP A 116 -2.04 -5.26 0.32
N SER A 117 -0.97 -5.06 1.09
CA SER A 117 -1.01 -4.29 2.34
C SER A 117 -1.54 -2.87 2.14
N THR A 118 -1.19 -2.19 1.04
CA THR A 118 -1.62 -0.80 0.81
C THR A 118 -3.10 -0.70 0.43
N LEU A 119 -3.64 -1.70 -0.25
CA LEU A 119 -5.05 -1.74 -0.66
C LEU A 119 -5.94 -2.32 0.44
N LYS A 120 -5.48 -3.39 1.10
CA LYS A 120 -6.24 -4.18 2.08
C LYS A 120 -5.98 -3.82 3.55
N GLY A 121 -4.86 -3.18 3.82
CA GLY A 121 -4.40 -2.88 5.18
C GLY A 121 -5.08 -1.68 5.84
N ASN A 122 -4.78 -1.51 7.13
CA ASN A 122 -5.32 -0.43 7.95
C ASN A 122 -4.40 0.79 7.98
N GLY A 123 -4.96 1.96 8.30
CA GLY A 123 -4.18 3.21 8.45
C GLY A 123 -3.63 3.78 7.15
N VAL A 124 -4.18 3.36 6.01
CA VAL A 124 -3.82 3.84 4.68
C VAL A 124 -4.48 5.18 4.38
N LEU A 125 -3.82 5.99 3.58
CA LEU A 125 -4.36 7.24 3.08
C LEU A 125 -5.05 7.00 1.74
N VAL A 126 -6.32 7.38 1.63
CA VAL A 126 -7.11 7.21 0.41
C VAL A 126 -7.44 8.57 -0.18
N LYS A 127 -7.27 8.72 -1.51
CA LYS A 127 -7.55 9.94 -2.26
C LYS A 127 -8.27 9.59 -3.56
N GLN A 128 -9.04 10.56 -4.08
CA GLN A 128 -9.49 10.52 -5.47
C GLN A 128 -8.29 10.53 -6.41
N ASN A 129 -8.44 9.90 -7.57
CA ASN A 129 -7.43 9.94 -8.61
C ASN A 129 -7.30 11.38 -9.19
N THR A 130 -6.16 11.65 -9.80
CA THR A 130 -5.78 12.98 -10.28
C THR A 130 -6.28 13.23 -11.71
N PHE A 131 -6.44 14.51 -12.08
CA PHE A 131 -6.82 14.94 -13.44
C PHE A 131 -8.20 14.44 -13.89
N GLY A 132 -9.16 14.35 -12.97
CA GLY A 132 -10.54 13.92 -13.29
C GLY A 132 -10.66 12.47 -13.76
N ARG A 133 -9.59 11.68 -13.65
CA ARG A 133 -9.62 10.25 -13.97
C ARG A 133 -10.41 9.53 -12.89
N GLU A 134 -11.21 8.55 -13.30
CA GLU A 134 -11.88 7.67 -12.37
C GLU A 134 -10.86 6.81 -11.59
N GLY A 135 -11.27 6.32 -10.42
CA GLY A 135 -10.47 5.47 -9.56
C GLY A 135 -9.86 6.20 -8.35
N TYR A 136 -8.90 5.53 -7.71
CA TYR A 136 -8.46 5.88 -6.36
C TYR A 136 -6.96 5.73 -6.20
N ILE A 137 -6.41 6.53 -5.29
CA ILE A 137 -5.00 6.48 -4.89
C ILE A 137 -4.94 6.06 -3.43
N PHE A 138 -4.15 5.01 -3.18
CA PHE A 138 -3.83 4.54 -1.84
C PHE A 138 -2.37 4.83 -1.55
N GLU A 139 -2.08 5.36 -0.36
CA GLU A 139 -0.72 5.58 0.11
C GLU A 139 -0.52 4.91 1.48
N GLN A 140 0.54 4.12 1.62
CA GLN A 140 0.97 3.52 2.89
C GLN A 140 2.42 3.87 3.16
N THR A 141 2.72 4.35 4.37
CA THR A 141 4.11 4.55 4.83
C THR A 141 4.57 3.34 5.63
N PHE A 142 5.64 2.71 5.18
CA PHE A 142 6.32 1.61 5.83
C PHE A 142 7.37 2.13 6.82
N ARG A 143 7.73 1.30 7.80
CA ARG A 143 8.74 1.67 8.81
C ARG A 143 10.14 1.74 8.20
N GLN A 144 10.45 0.81 7.30
CA GLN A 144 11.72 0.76 6.59
C GLN A 144 11.59 1.40 5.20
N PRO A 145 12.68 1.94 4.64
CA PRO A 145 12.72 2.35 3.24
C PRO A 145 12.32 1.20 2.32
N ILE A 146 11.46 1.48 1.36
CA ILE A 146 10.98 0.52 0.35
C ILE A 146 11.61 0.78 -1.02
N GLY A 147 12.38 1.86 -1.13
CA GLY A 147 12.91 2.34 -2.39
C GLY A 147 13.73 3.61 -2.25
N ILE A 148 14.12 4.14 -3.40
CA ILE A 148 14.88 5.38 -3.55
C ILE A 148 14.21 6.33 -4.55
N LYS A 149 14.41 7.63 -4.33
CA LYS A 149 14.12 8.66 -5.34
C LYS A 149 15.18 8.62 -6.44
N ALA A 150 14.93 9.36 -7.53
CA ALA A 150 15.89 9.51 -8.62
C ALA A 150 17.25 10.10 -8.19
N ASN A 151 17.29 10.83 -7.07
CA ASN A 151 18.53 11.36 -6.49
C ASN A 151 19.15 10.45 -5.42
N GLY A 152 18.75 9.18 -5.34
CA GLY A 152 19.28 8.19 -4.40
C GLY A 152 18.74 8.27 -2.98
N ARG A 153 17.97 9.32 -2.62
CA ARG A 153 17.43 9.44 -1.25
C ARG A 153 16.39 8.35 -0.96
N PRO A 154 16.42 7.72 0.22
CA PRO A 154 15.46 6.68 0.58
C PRO A 154 14.03 7.23 0.69
N VAL A 155 13.06 6.37 0.41
CA VAL A 155 11.62 6.62 0.57
C VAL A 155 10.93 5.40 1.17
N SER A 156 9.96 5.67 2.05
CA SER A 156 9.23 4.62 2.76
C SER A 156 7.73 4.58 2.43
N THR A 157 7.23 5.49 1.59
CA THR A 157 5.81 5.52 1.23
C THR A 157 5.57 4.83 -0.10
N LEU A 158 4.70 3.83 -0.14
CA LEU A 158 4.18 3.26 -1.38
C LEU A 158 2.94 4.05 -1.81
N LYS A 159 2.85 4.36 -3.11
CA LYS A 159 1.62 4.81 -3.75
C LYS A 159 1.12 3.73 -4.69
N VAL A 160 -0.14 3.36 -4.56
CA VAL A 160 -0.86 2.46 -5.48
C VAL A 160 -2.02 3.22 -6.10
N VAL A 161 -2.20 3.08 -7.41
CA VAL A 161 -3.33 3.66 -8.15
C VAL A 161 -4.17 2.52 -8.70
N ILE A 162 -5.47 2.55 -8.43
CA ILE A 162 -6.46 1.63 -8.99
C ILE A 162 -7.49 2.42 -9.81
N ASP A 163 -8.07 1.80 -10.84
CA ASP A 163 -9.24 2.35 -11.51
C ASP A 163 -10.53 2.12 -10.69
N LYS A 164 -11.68 2.52 -11.24
CA LYS A 164 -12.99 2.35 -10.58
C LYS A 164 -13.41 0.88 -10.38
N ASN A 165 -12.82 -0.04 -11.13
CA ASN A 165 -13.12 -1.47 -11.09
C ASN A 165 -12.13 -2.23 -10.20
N GLY A 166 -11.14 -1.55 -9.61
CA GLY A 166 -10.13 -2.18 -8.78
C GLY A 166 -8.93 -2.73 -9.56
N ASN A 167 -8.79 -2.43 -10.85
CA ASN A 167 -7.59 -2.83 -11.57
C ASN A 167 -6.44 -1.93 -11.15
N VAL A 168 -5.31 -2.53 -10.73
CA VAL A 168 -4.09 -1.78 -10.46
C VAL A 168 -3.58 -1.19 -11.77
N ILE A 169 -3.37 0.12 -11.77
CA ILE A 169 -2.86 0.88 -12.91
C ILE A 169 -1.35 1.09 -12.76
N THR A 170 -0.87 1.33 -11.54
CA THR A 170 0.55 1.46 -11.23
C THR A 170 0.79 1.39 -9.71
N ALA A 171 2.02 1.10 -9.33
CA ALA A 171 2.53 1.19 -7.96
C ALA A 171 3.98 1.65 -7.98
N PHE A 172 4.35 2.56 -7.08
CA PHE A 172 5.73 3.06 -7.01
C PHE A 172 6.07 3.70 -5.65
N PRO A 173 7.35 3.71 -5.25
CA PRO A 173 7.79 4.47 -4.09
C PRO A 173 7.54 5.96 -4.29
N LYS A 174 6.79 6.59 -3.42
CA LYS A 174 6.41 8.00 -3.51
C LYS A 174 7.56 8.88 -3.06
N LYS A 175 7.94 9.84 -3.91
CA LYS A 175 8.93 10.88 -3.63
C LYS A 175 8.47 11.86 -2.56
#